data_AF-A0AAV5AU44-F1
#
_entry.id   AF-A0AAV5AU44-F1
#
_cell.length_a   1.000
_cell.length_b   1.000
_cell.length_c   1.000
_cell.angle_alpha   90.00
_cell.angle_beta   90.00
_cell.angle_gamma   90.00
#
_symmetry.space_group_name_H-M   'P 1'
#
loop_
_entity.id
_entity.type
_entity.pdbx_description
1 polymer ?
#
loop_
_entity_poly.entity_id
_entity_poly.type
_entity_poly.pdbx_seq_one_letter_code
_entity_poly.pdbx_strand_id
1 'polypeptide(L)'
;MSKEYYRKRIADKKQDIIVLRAKIDKLKEDKKKRMDYFARNIKSTTSASSKENYRKNKVKESEKYTRDIDNLKKKIESIKKEIDQYKKLMTNSK
;
A
#
# COMPACT_ATOMS: atom_id res chain seq x y z
N MET A 1 -33.20 5.90 1.69
CA MET A 1 -32.03 5.40 2.44
C MET A 1 -31.75 6.40 3.56
N SER A 2 -31.70 5.99 4.83
CA SER A 2 -31.55 6.93 5.96
C SER A 2 -30.18 7.61 5.98
N LYS A 3 -30.11 8.85 6.50
CA LYS A 3 -28.83 9.53 6.80
C LYS A 3 -27.92 8.68 7.69
N GLU A 4 -28.49 7.89 8.59
CA GLU A 4 -27.75 7.00 9.48
C GLU A 4 -27.01 5.89 8.72
N TYR A 5 -27.64 5.34 7.67
CA TYR A 5 -26.99 4.35 6.81
C TYR A 5 -25.72 4.91 6.16
N TYR A 6 -25.79 6.13 5.61
CA TYR A 6 -24.64 6.76 4.98
C TYR A 6 -23.54 7.12 5.99
N ARG A 7 -23.90 7.58 7.19
CA ARG A 7 -22.93 7.83 8.28
C ARG A 7 -22.13 6.57 8.62
N LYS A 8 -22.81 5.44 8.81
CA LYS A 8 -22.16 4.16 9.10
C LYS A 8 -21.21 3.74 7.97
N ARG A 9 -21.67 3.79 6.72
CA ARG A 9 -20.82 3.47 5.55
C ARG A 9 -19.58 4.35 5.45
N ILE A 10 -19.70 5.66 5.70
CA ILE A 10 -18.57 6.58 5.70
C ILE A 10 -17.57 6.22 6.81
N ALA A 11 -18.05 5.87 8.00
CA ALA A 11 -17.18 5.47 9.11
C ALA A 11 -16.39 4.19 8.78
N ASP A 12 -17.07 3.16 8.25
CA ASP A 12 -16.44 1.91 7.82
C ASP A 12 -15.34 2.18 6.77
N LYS A 13 -15.65 3.00 5.76
CA LYS A 13 -14.70 3.35 4.69
C LYS A 13 -13.50 4.16 5.21
N LYS A 14 -13.69 5.01 6.22
CA LYS A 14 -12.57 5.70 6.89
C LYS A 14 -11.68 4.71 7.64
N GLN A 15 -12.26 3.69 8.27
CA GLN A 15 -11.50 2.62 8.92
C GLN A 15 -10.67 1.83 7.90
N ASP A 16 -11.24 1.53 6.73
CA ASP A 16 -10.52 0.87 5.64
C ASP A 16 -9.28 1.69 5.21
N ILE A 17 -9.40 3.01 5.11
CA ILE A 17 -8.26 3.90 4.78
C ILE A 17 -7.16 3.78 5.84
N ILE A 18 -7.50 3.75 7.13
CA ILE A 18 -6.52 3.60 8.22
C ILE A 18 -5.77 2.28 8.09
N VAL A 19 -6.49 1.18 7.86
CA VAL A 19 -5.90 -0.15 7.66
C VAL A 19 -4.98 -0.18 6.43
N LEU A 20 -5.40 0.44 5.32
CA LEU A 20 -4.59 0.51 4.10
C LEU A 20 -3.31 1.34 4.30
N ARG A 21 -3.37 2.44 5.07
CA ARG A 21 -2.19 3.23 5.43
C ARG A 21 -1.20 2.42 6.28
N ALA A 22 -1.69 1.71 7.29
CA ALA A 22 -0.85 0.83 8.10
C ALA A 22 -0.17 -0.26 7.24
N LYS A 23 -0.87 -0.81 6.25
CA LYS A 23 -0.28 -1.77 5.28
C LYS A 23 0.82 -1.12 4.43
N ILE A 24 0.64 0.12 3.98
CA ILE A 24 1.67 0.86 3.22
C ILE A 24 2.93 1.02 4.09
N ASP A 25 2.77 1.41 5.34
CA ASP A 25 3.93 1.64 6.23
C ASP A 25 4.67 0.33 6.54
N LYS A 26 3.94 -0.76 6.74
CA LYS A 26 4.53 -2.10 6.83
C LYS A 26 5.31 -2.47 5.56
N LEU A 27 4.74 -2.25 4.37
CA LEU A 27 5.43 -2.54 3.11
C LEU A 27 6.69 -1.69 2.90
N LYS A 28 6.71 -0.43 3.35
CA LYS A 28 7.92 0.41 3.31
C LYS A 28 9.03 -0.16 4.19
N GLU A 29 8.68 -0.60 5.40
CA GLU A 29 9.64 -1.21 6.32
C GLU A 29 10.16 -2.55 5.78
N ASP A 30 9.26 -3.39 5.26
CA ASP A 30 9.63 -4.65 4.63
C ASP A 30 10.53 -4.43 3.41
N LYS A 31 10.22 -3.44 2.56
CA LYS A 31 11.07 -3.02 1.44
C LYS A 31 12.46 -2.64 1.94
N LYS A 32 12.57 -1.81 2.97
CA LYS A 32 13.86 -1.39 3.54
C LYS A 32 14.68 -2.59 4.00
N LYS A 33 14.10 -3.46 4.85
CA LYS A 33 14.74 -4.69 5.34
C LYS A 33 15.19 -5.59 4.20
N ARG A 34 14.36 -5.74 3.16
CA ARG A 34 14.68 -6.59 2.00
C ARG A 34 15.80 -6.02 1.15
N MET A 35 15.82 -4.70 0.94
CA MET A 35 16.91 -4.03 0.20
C MET A 35 18.24 -4.11 0.95
N ASP A 36 18.20 -3.98 2.28
CA ASP A 36 19.37 -4.16 3.15
C ASP A 36 19.88 -5.59 3.10
N TYR A 37 18.99 -6.58 3.15
CA TYR A 37 19.35 -8.00 2.98
C TYR A 37 20.12 -8.22 1.68
N PHE A 38 19.59 -7.76 0.53
CA PHE A 38 20.29 -7.91 -0.74
C PHE A 38 21.63 -7.16 -0.77
N ALA A 39 21.68 -5.94 -0.23
CA ALA A 39 22.91 -5.16 -0.17
C ALA A 39 24.00 -5.85 0.66
N ARG A 40 23.66 -6.43 1.81
CA ARG A 40 24.58 -7.20 2.65
C ARG A 40 25.10 -8.43 1.91
N ASN A 41 24.22 -9.21 1.30
CA ASN A 41 24.60 -10.41 0.56
C ASN A 41 25.49 -10.11 -0.65
N ILE A 42 25.23 -9.01 -1.38
CA ILE A 42 26.10 -8.58 -2.49
C ILE A 42 27.52 -8.28 -2.00
N LYS A 43 27.65 -7.68 -0.80
CA LYS A 43 28.96 -7.35 -0.20
C LYS A 43 29.68 -8.59 0.34
N SER A 44 28.97 -9.48 1.02
CA SER A 44 29.58 -10.63 1.73
C SER A 44 29.84 -11.84 0.84
N THR A 45 29.09 -12.01 -0.25
CA THR A 45 29.25 -13.16 -1.14
C THR A 45 30.55 -13.05 -1.92
N THR A 46 31.25 -14.15 -2.16
CA THR A 46 32.48 -14.19 -2.97
C THR A 46 32.19 -14.57 -4.43
N SER A 47 31.20 -15.43 -4.66
CA SER A 47 30.77 -15.86 -6.00
C SER A 47 30.20 -14.72 -6.85
N ALA A 48 30.74 -14.56 -8.07
CA ALA A 48 30.30 -13.54 -9.02
C ALA A 48 28.86 -13.77 -9.49
N SER A 49 28.50 -15.02 -9.80
CA SER A 49 27.15 -15.39 -10.26
C SER A 49 26.10 -15.14 -9.18
N SER A 50 26.42 -15.45 -7.92
CA SER A 50 25.54 -15.17 -6.79
C SER A 50 25.36 -13.67 -6.57
N LYS A 51 26.42 -12.86 -6.69
CA LYS A 51 26.30 -11.39 -6.63
C LYS A 51 25.38 -10.84 -7.72
N GLU A 52 25.52 -11.32 -8.94
CA GLU A 52 24.66 -10.93 -10.05
C GLU A 52 23.18 -11.26 -9.75
N ASN A 53 22.91 -12.47 -9.27
CA ASN A 53 21.57 -12.88 -8.88
C ASN A 53 20.99 -11.98 -7.77
N TYR A 54 21.77 -11.62 -6.75
CA TYR A 54 21.31 -10.70 -5.72
C TYR A 54 21.03 -9.29 -6.27
N ARG A 55 21.84 -8.78 -7.21
CA ARG A 55 21.58 -7.48 -7.87
C ARG A 55 20.28 -7.51 -8.65
N LYS A 56 20.06 -8.54 -9.48
CA LYS A 56 18.82 -8.74 -10.25
C LYS A 56 17.59 -8.80 -9.33
N ASN A 57 17.68 -9.61 -8.28
CA ASN A 57 16.59 -9.76 -7.31
C ASN A 57 16.31 -8.47 -6.53
N LYS A 58 17.35 -7.71 -6.16
CA LYS A 58 17.18 -6.40 -5.50
C LYS A 58 16.34 -5.43 -6.33
N VAL A 59 16.63 -5.33 -7.63
CA VAL A 59 15.88 -4.46 -8.55
C VAL A 59 14.44 -4.95 -8.68
N LYS A 60 14.25 -6.23 -9.04
CA LYS A 60 12.93 -6.85 -9.24
C LYS A 60 12.02 -6.70 -8.01
N GLU A 61 12.55 -6.98 -6.82
CA GLU A 61 11.77 -6.85 -5.58
C GLU A 61 11.49 -5.38 -5.23
N SER A 62 12.45 -4.47 -5.45
CA SER A 62 12.23 -3.03 -5.23
C SER A 62 11.07 -2.50 -6.09
N GLU A 63 11.03 -2.87 -7.36
CA GLU A 63 9.96 -2.52 -8.30
C GLU A 63 8.62 -3.11 -7.88
N LYS A 64 8.61 -4.37 -7.42
CA LYS A 64 7.41 -5.00 -6.88
C LYS A 64 6.85 -4.24 -5.69
N TYR A 65 7.67 -3.92 -4.68
CA TYR A 65 7.21 -3.14 -3.52
C TYR A 65 6.69 -1.76 -3.92
N THR A 66 7.33 -1.09 -4.89
CA THR A 66 6.85 0.20 -5.41
C THR A 66 5.45 0.05 -6.03
N ARG A 67 5.25 -0.96 -6.90
CA ARG A 67 3.94 -1.25 -7.51
C ARG A 67 2.88 -1.57 -6.46
N ASP A 68 3.21 -2.38 -5.47
CA ASP A 68 2.27 -2.77 -4.40
C ASP A 68 1.84 -1.55 -3.57
N ILE A 69 2.79 -0.67 -3.21
CA ILE A 69 2.50 0.58 -2.50
C ILE A 69 1.59 1.49 -3.35
N ASP A 70 1.87 1.65 -4.64
CA ASP A 70 1.07 2.51 -5.51
C ASP A 70 -0.33 1.97 -5.74
N ASN A 71 -0.49 0.65 -5.83
CA ASN A 71 -1.81 0.01 -5.88
C ASN A 71 -2.63 0.29 -4.61
N LEU A 72 -2.01 0.23 -3.42
CA LEU A 72 -2.69 0.58 -2.17
C LEU A 72 -3.07 2.07 -2.13
N LYS A 73 -2.22 2.98 -2.60
CA LYS A 73 -2.56 4.41 -2.72
C LYS A 73 -3.74 4.63 -3.65
N LYS A 74 -3.77 3.99 -4.82
CA LYS A 74 -4.91 4.05 -5.76
C LYS A 74 -6.19 3.55 -5.11
N LYS A 75 -6.12 2.47 -4.31
CA LYS A 75 -7.27 1.97 -3.55
C LYS A 75 -7.77 2.97 -2.51
N ILE A 76 -6.87 3.65 -1.80
CA ILE A 76 -7.24 4.73 -0.87
C ILE A 76 -7.98 5.86 -1.63
N GLU A 77 -7.49 6.27 -2.80
CA GLU A 77 -8.19 7.30 -3.59
C GLU A 77 -9.55 6.86 -4.12
N SER A 78 -9.71 5.59 -4.50
CA SER A 78 -11.04 5.05 -4.83
C SER A 78 -12.00 5.16 -3.64
N ILE A 79 -11.54 4.75 -2.45
CA ILE A 79 -12.37 4.80 -1.24
C ILE A 79 -12.73 6.24 -0.86
N LYS A 80 -11.83 7.20 -1.04
CA LYS A 80 -12.13 8.63 -0.82
C LYS A 80 -13.23 9.12 -1.76
N LYS A 81 -13.19 8.74 -3.05
CA LYS A 81 -14.24 9.07 -4.01
C LYS A 81 -15.60 8.47 -3.60
N GLU A 82 -15.61 7.22 -3.13
CA GLU A 82 -16.82 6.58 -2.60
C GLU A 82 -17.38 7.32 -1.38
N ILE A 83 -16.52 7.74 -0.44
CA ILE A 83 -16.92 8.55 0.72
C ILE A 83 -17.59 9.85 0.26
N ASP A 84 -17.02 10.54 -0.73
CA ASP A 84 -17.60 11.79 -1.21
C ASP A 84 -18.94 11.59 -1.94
N GLN A 85 -19.12 10.47 -2.64
CA GLN A 85 -20.43 10.08 -3.16
C GLN A 85 -21.44 9.83 -2.03
N TYR A 86 -21.06 9.09 -0.98
CA TYR A 86 -21.96 8.86 0.17
C TYR A 86 -22.33 10.14 0.90
N LYS A 87 -21.39 11.10 1.04
CA LYS A 87 -21.70 12.42 1.61
C LYS A 87 -22.74 13.17 0.78
N LYS A 88 -22.59 13.19 -0.55
CA LYS A 88 -23.56 13.84 -1.46
C LYS A 88 -24.96 13.20 -1.32
N LEU A 89 -25.02 11.88 -1.31
CA LEU A 89 -26.27 11.13 -1.15
C LEU A 89 -26.92 11.37 0.22
N MET A 90 -26.13 11.49 1.28
CA MET A 90 -26.60 11.80 2.63
C MET A 90 -27.22 13.20 2.71
N THR A 91 -26.57 14.20 2.08
CA THR A 91 -27.09 15.58 2.03
C THR A 91 -28.39 15.67 1.24
N ASN A 92 -28.50 14.92 0.13
CA ASN A 92 -29.68 14.91 -0.73
C ASN A 92 -30.82 14.03 -0.19
N SER A 93 -30.57 13.21 0.82
CA SER A 93 -31.62 12.45 1.50
C SER A 93 -32.49 13.41 2.31
N LYS A 94 -33.76 13.55 1.91
CA LYS A 94 -34.80 14.21 2.70
C LYS A 94 -34.97 13.48 4.03
#